data_AF-A0AAV0CTL6-F1
#
_entry.id   AF-A0AAV0CTL6-F1
#
_cell.length_a   1.000
_cell.length_b   1.000
_cell.length_c   1.000
_cell.angle_alpha   90.00
_cell.angle_beta   90.00
_cell.angle_gamma   90.00
#
_symmetry.space_group_name_H-M   'P 1'
#
loop_
_entity.id
_entity.type
_entity.pdbx_description
1 polymer ?
#
loop_
_entity_poly.entity_id
_entity_poly.type
_entity_poly.pdbx_seq_one_letter_code
_entity_poly.pdbx_strand_id
1 'polypeptide(L)'
;MGNSQSYSTDPRFASAKRAFTEKELEDLNFLFLSLSEKSESNAQYISPSVFKVHIGIEGKLGDRLFDLVTQNRKDQKLTFEDLVIAKATYEKGTKDEMEEFVYQLLDVSGDGTVERSDLEAVLNAMLDNIFSHKCSEGGPGSNSDIIDILLSAANFTIDTQNPAASCISYGDFRKWCELLPSVRKFLGSLLKPSDSGSDVPRLVHQDNIRSDMILLRKEYAWLIGGALPQEELREWKLLYHSAVHGLSFNTFLGNMAELQK
;
A
#
# COMPACT_ATOMS: atom_id res chain seq x y z
N MET A 1 21.45 44.46 22.63
CA MET A 1 20.25 43.69 22.26
C MET A 1 20.68 42.67 21.22
N GLY A 2 20.99 41.44 21.66
CA GLY A 2 21.38 40.35 20.77
C GLY A 2 20.14 39.54 20.41
N ASN A 3 19.77 39.54 19.12
CA ASN A 3 18.74 38.63 18.60
C ASN A 3 19.35 37.24 18.45
N SER A 4 19.19 36.42 19.48
CA SER A 4 19.40 34.98 19.39
C SER A 4 18.17 34.36 18.71
N GLN A 5 18.10 34.43 17.37
CA GLN A 5 17.21 33.53 16.64
C GLN A 5 17.85 32.15 16.64
N SER A 6 17.50 31.34 17.65
CA SER A 6 17.77 29.91 17.66
C SER A 6 16.87 29.23 16.65
N TYR A 7 17.22 29.28 15.36
CA TYR A 7 16.77 28.25 14.42
C TYR A 7 17.60 27.01 14.72
N SER A 8 17.12 26.20 15.67
CA SER A 8 17.55 24.82 15.79
C SER A 8 17.02 24.10 14.55
N THR A 9 17.69 24.24 13.41
CA THR A 9 17.39 23.45 12.23
C THR A 9 17.61 21.99 12.60
N ASP A 10 16.54 21.21 12.68
CA ASP A 10 16.65 19.78 13.00
C ASP A 10 17.70 19.16 12.06
N PRO A 11 18.77 18.53 12.58
CA PRO A 11 19.80 17.91 11.75
C PRO A 11 19.20 16.89 10.78
N ARG A 12 18.08 16.25 11.13
CA ARG A 12 17.34 15.33 10.24
C ARG A 12 16.73 16.07 9.05
N PHE A 13 16.14 17.25 9.27
CA PHE A 13 15.58 18.07 8.19
C PHE A 13 16.66 18.58 7.24
N ALA A 14 17.80 19.04 7.79
CA ALA A 14 18.93 19.47 6.99
C ALA A 14 19.51 18.34 6.12
N SER A 15 19.53 17.10 6.65
CA SER A 15 19.92 15.92 5.88
C SER A 15 18.87 15.54 4.83
N ALA A 16 17.60 15.50 5.20
CA ALA A 16 16.47 15.14 4.34
C ALA A 16 16.37 16.07 3.12
N LYS A 17 16.56 17.38 3.31
CA LYS A 17 16.58 18.35 2.21
C LYS A 17 17.62 18.05 1.13
N ARG A 18 18.75 17.45 1.49
CA ARG A 18 19.81 17.11 0.51
C ARG A 18 19.41 15.97 -0.42
N ALA A 19 18.38 15.20 -0.08
CA ALA A 19 17.86 14.13 -0.92
C ALA A 19 16.98 14.64 -2.08
N PHE A 20 16.60 15.92 -2.04
CA PHE A 20 15.70 16.55 -3.02
C PHE A 20 16.40 17.64 -3.82
N THR A 21 15.97 17.80 -5.06
CA THR A 21 16.26 18.98 -5.88
C THR A 21 15.46 20.19 -5.39
N GLU A 22 15.90 21.40 -5.76
CA GLU A 22 15.20 22.64 -5.40
C GLU A 22 13.75 22.64 -5.93
N LYS A 23 13.55 22.16 -7.16
CA LYS A 23 12.22 22.02 -7.75
C LYS A 23 11.34 21.03 -6.98
N GLU A 24 11.86 19.86 -6.60
CA GLU A 24 11.09 18.89 -5.79
C GLU A 24 10.70 19.49 -4.42
N LEU A 25 11.57 20.29 -3.79
CA LEU A 25 11.25 20.98 -2.55
C LEU A 25 10.18 22.06 -2.73
N GLU A 26 10.21 22.80 -3.84
CA GLU A 26 9.17 23.77 -4.19
C GLU A 26 7.82 23.08 -4.42
N ASP A 27 7.80 22.01 -5.22
CA ASP A 27 6.60 21.22 -5.48
C ASP A 27 6.01 20.63 -4.18
N LEU A 28 6.87 20.13 -3.26
CA LEU A 28 6.44 19.68 -1.94
C LEU A 28 5.90 20.81 -1.06
N ASN A 29 6.48 22.00 -1.16
CA ASN A 29 5.99 23.16 -0.42
C ASN A 29 4.62 23.61 -0.94
N PHE A 30 4.41 23.62 -2.27
CA PHE A 30 3.09 23.87 -2.86
C PHE A 30 2.05 22.84 -2.40
N LEU A 31 2.41 21.56 -2.37
CA LEU A 31 1.54 20.51 -1.82
C LEU A 31 1.20 20.77 -0.35
N PHE A 32 2.20 21.10 0.47
CA PHE A 32 2.01 21.38 1.88
C PHE A 32 1.07 22.58 2.11
N LEU A 33 1.27 23.67 1.39
CA LEU A 33 0.42 24.86 1.48
C LEU A 33 -1.02 24.53 1.08
N SER A 34 -1.22 23.79 -0.02
CA SER A 34 -2.56 23.38 -0.46
C SER A 34 -3.29 22.51 0.57
N LEU A 35 -2.58 21.58 1.23
CA LEU A 35 -3.19 20.70 2.25
C LEU A 35 -3.41 21.41 3.60
N SER A 36 -2.52 22.33 3.97
CA SER A 36 -2.67 23.10 5.21
C SER A 36 -3.77 24.17 5.11
N GLU A 37 -4.02 24.73 3.91
CA GLU A 37 -5.21 25.54 3.64
C GLU A 37 -6.51 24.76 3.84
N LYS A 38 -6.58 23.52 3.33
CA LYS A 38 -7.72 22.61 3.56
C LYS A 38 -7.90 22.22 5.02
N SER A 39 -6.84 22.31 5.83
CA SER A 39 -6.88 22.02 7.26
C SER A 39 -7.35 23.20 8.11
N GLU A 40 -7.71 24.33 7.50
CA GLU A 40 -8.10 25.58 8.18
C GLU A 40 -7.06 26.09 9.19
N SER A 41 -5.79 25.69 9.02
CA SER A 41 -4.71 25.95 9.97
C SER A 41 -3.93 27.23 9.66
N ASN A 42 -4.44 28.11 8.79
CA ASN A 42 -3.71 29.26 8.24
C ASN A 42 -2.32 28.90 7.69
N ALA A 43 -2.24 27.81 6.92
CA ALA A 43 -1.02 27.30 6.30
C ALA A 43 0.12 26.87 7.25
N GLN A 44 -0.17 26.63 8.54
CA GLN A 44 0.86 26.25 9.51
C GLN A 44 1.10 24.73 9.62
N TYR A 45 0.08 23.89 9.46
CA TYR A 45 0.20 22.45 9.62
C TYR A 45 -0.89 21.70 8.85
N ILE A 46 -0.67 20.43 8.57
CA ILE A 46 -1.70 19.56 8.00
C ILE A 46 -2.35 18.78 9.14
N SER A 47 -3.68 18.80 9.19
CA SER A 47 -4.44 18.01 10.15
C SER A 47 -4.50 16.53 9.73
N PRO A 48 -4.65 15.59 10.69
CA PRO A 48 -4.74 14.16 10.38
C PRO A 48 -5.89 13.82 9.42
N SER A 49 -7.02 14.53 9.54
CA SER A 49 -8.18 14.33 8.68
C SER A 49 -7.86 14.61 7.20
N VAL A 50 -7.25 15.76 6.93
CA VAL A 50 -6.86 16.15 5.57
C VAL A 50 -5.75 15.27 5.02
N PHE A 51 -4.80 14.89 5.87
CA PHE A 51 -3.73 13.96 5.49
C PHE A 51 -4.30 12.60 5.05
N LYS A 52 -5.16 11.97 5.87
CA LYS A 52 -5.76 10.67 5.55
C LYS A 52 -6.59 10.71 4.27
N VAL A 53 -7.37 11.77 4.07
CA VAL A 53 -8.14 11.98 2.82
C VAL A 53 -7.22 12.13 1.62
N HIS A 54 -6.08 12.83 1.77
CA HIS A 54 -5.13 13.00 0.67
C HIS A 54 -4.45 11.68 0.27
N ILE A 55 -4.09 10.84 1.24
CA ILE A 55 -3.46 9.53 1.00
C ILE A 55 -4.49 8.47 0.57
N GLY A 56 -5.77 8.64 0.91
CA GLY A 56 -6.83 7.68 0.62
C GLY A 56 -6.87 6.49 1.60
N ILE A 57 -6.17 6.59 2.73
CA ILE A 57 -6.18 5.55 3.76
C ILE A 57 -6.83 6.10 5.03
N GLU A 58 -7.94 5.47 5.39
CA GLU A 58 -8.66 5.75 6.64
C GLU A 58 -8.34 4.72 7.73
N GLY A 59 -8.94 4.91 8.91
CA GLY A 59 -8.80 4.01 10.06
C GLY A 59 -7.40 3.97 10.67
N LYS A 60 -7.11 2.86 11.37
CA LYS A 60 -5.89 2.71 12.19
C LYS A 60 -4.60 2.81 11.37
N LEU A 61 -4.58 2.30 10.14
CA LEU A 61 -3.43 2.40 9.26
C LEU A 61 -3.11 3.86 8.90
N GLY A 62 -4.14 4.65 8.61
CA GLY A 62 -3.99 6.09 8.31
C GLY A 62 -3.52 6.88 9.54
N ASP A 63 -4.04 6.55 10.72
CA ASP A 63 -3.61 7.15 11.99
C ASP A 63 -2.14 6.82 12.29
N ARG A 64 -1.75 5.55 12.12
CA ARG A 64 -0.36 5.13 12.31
C ARG A 64 0.59 5.78 11.30
N LEU A 65 0.19 5.88 10.04
CA LEU A 65 0.98 6.58 9.03
C LEU A 65 1.19 8.05 9.42
N PHE A 66 0.15 8.72 9.90
CA PHE A 66 0.26 10.10 10.38
C PHE A 66 1.22 10.21 11.57
N ASP A 67 1.13 9.30 12.54
CA ASP A 67 2.04 9.26 13.68
C ASP A 67 3.50 9.09 13.24
N LEU A 68 3.77 8.19 12.28
CA LEU A 68 5.13 7.99 11.78
C LEU A 68 5.67 9.21 11.03
N VAL A 69 4.85 9.81 10.15
CA VAL A 69 5.25 11.01 9.40
C VAL A 69 5.51 12.19 10.35
N THR A 70 4.74 12.30 11.44
CA THR A 70 4.96 13.32 12.49
C THR A 70 6.00 12.92 13.54
N GLN A 71 6.80 11.89 13.28
CA GLN A 71 7.86 11.41 14.18
C GLN A 71 7.34 11.05 15.59
N ASN A 72 6.11 10.57 15.69
CA ASN A 72 5.41 10.18 16.92
C ASN A 72 5.22 11.30 17.95
N ARG A 73 5.21 12.58 17.54
CA ARG A 73 5.00 13.70 18.48
C ARG A 73 3.59 13.75 19.07
N LYS A 74 2.59 13.15 18.41
CA LYS A 74 1.17 13.11 18.84
C LYS A 74 0.54 14.49 19.09
N ASP A 75 1.09 15.54 18.49
CA ASP A 75 0.57 16.91 18.54
C ASP A 75 -0.57 17.16 17.54
N GLN A 76 -0.92 16.14 16.74
CA GLN A 76 -1.91 16.17 15.66
C GLN A 76 -1.57 17.24 14.59
N LYS A 77 -0.28 17.55 14.43
CA LYS A 77 0.21 18.59 13.51
C LYS A 77 1.35 18.07 12.66
N LEU A 78 1.08 17.93 11.37
CA LEU A 78 2.11 17.64 10.39
C LEU A 78 2.71 18.94 9.86
N THR A 79 3.98 19.19 10.13
CA THR A 79 4.70 20.37 9.63
C THR A 79 5.37 20.09 8.28
N PHE A 80 5.84 21.14 7.61
CA PHE A 80 6.58 20.97 6.37
C PHE A 80 7.89 20.19 6.59
N GLU A 81 8.55 20.39 7.72
CA GLU A 81 9.80 19.69 8.05
C GLU A 81 9.56 18.18 8.19
N ASP A 82 8.47 17.80 8.84
CA ASP A 82 8.06 16.40 8.98
C ASP A 82 7.75 15.75 7.64
N LEU A 83 7.01 16.46 6.79
CA LEU A 83 6.67 15.96 5.46
C LEU A 83 7.93 15.70 4.63
N VAL A 84 8.90 16.61 4.67
CA VAL A 84 10.18 16.47 3.96
C VAL A 84 11.00 15.31 4.54
N ILE A 85 11.08 15.18 5.87
CA ILE A 85 11.80 14.07 6.52
C ILE A 85 11.17 12.74 6.12
N ALA A 86 9.85 12.60 6.27
CA ALA A 86 9.15 11.37 5.97
C ALA A 86 9.27 10.97 4.50
N LYS A 87 9.10 11.93 3.57
CA LYS A 87 9.30 11.66 2.14
C LYS A 87 10.75 11.35 1.80
N ALA A 88 11.72 12.00 2.43
CA ALA A 88 13.14 11.65 2.23
C ALA A 88 13.41 10.20 2.61
N THR A 89 12.97 9.76 3.79
CA THR A 89 13.15 8.39 4.26
C THR A 89 12.40 7.38 3.39
N TYR A 90 11.15 7.67 3.05
CA TYR A 90 10.26 6.70 2.39
C TYR A 90 10.42 6.63 0.88
N GLU A 91 10.80 7.72 0.21
CA GLU A 91 10.92 7.76 -1.26
C GLU A 91 12.35 7.72 -1.75
N LYS A 92 13.28 8.32 -0.99
CA LYS A 92 14.68 8.53 -1.40
C LYS A 92 15.68 7.83 -0.46
N GLY A 93 15.20 7.16 0.58
CA GLY A 93 16.02 6.44 1.54
C GLY A 93 16.69 5.22 0.94
N THR A 94 17.51 4.56 1.73
CA THR A 94 18.03 3.23 1.41
C THR A 94 16.91 2.19 1.47
N LYS A 95 17.13 1.03 0.83
CA LYS A 95 16.18 -0.09 0.87
C LYS A 95 15.84 -0.50 2.30
N ASP A 96 16.84 -0.54 3.19
CA ASP A 96 16.65 -0.92 4.58
C ASP A 96 15.82 0.13 5.35
N GLU A 97 16.09 1.43 5.16
CA GLU A 97 15.30 2.52 5.77
C GLU A 97 13.83 2.49 5.32
N MET A 98 13.58 2.26 4.02
CA MET A 98 12.21 2.11 3.50
C MET A 98 11.51 0.89 4.11
N GLU A 99 12.19 -0.25 4.18
CA GLU A 99 11.61 -1.48 4.73
C GLU A 99 11.36 -1.38 6.24
N GLU A 100 12.26 -0.72 6.98
CA GLU A 100 12.07 -0.43 8.41
C GLU A 100 10.87 0.49 8.62
N PHE A 101 10.72 1.54 7.82
CA PHE A 101 9.55 2.42 7.89
C PHE A 101 8.25 1.64 7.64
N VAL A 102 8.22 0.77 6.61
CA VAL A 102 7.04 -0.06 6.32
C VAL A 102 6.76 -1.03 7.46
N TYR A 103 7.79 -1.62 8.07
CA TYR A 103 7.60 -2.49 9.23
C TYR A 103 7.02 -1.73 10.43
N GLN A 104 7.50 -0.54 10.73
CA GLN A 104 6.94 0.32 11.78
C GLN A 104 5.48 0.74 11.49
N LEU A 105 5.12 0.84 10.21
CA LEU A 105 3.75 1.14 9.77
C LEU A 105 2.80 -0.02 10.01
N LEU A 106 3.28 -1.26 9.98
CA LEU A 106 2.46 -2.43 10.29
C LEU A 106 2.02 -2.48 11.75
N ASP A 107 2.83 -1.96 12.68
CA ASP A 107 2.51 -1.83 14.11
C ASP A 107 1.47 -0.72 14.31
N VAL A 108 0.21 -1.01 14.01
CA VAL A 108 -0.90 -0.03 14.10
C VAL A 108 -1.36 0.19 15.55
N SER A 109 -1.07 -0.74 16.47
CA SER A 109 -1.28 -0.55 17.92
C SER A 109 -0.25 0.42 18.51
N GLY A 110 0.95 0.48 17.94
CA GLY A 110 2.06 1.32 18.39
C GLY A 110 2.74 0.76 19.63
N ASP A 111 2.63 -0.55 19.90
CA ASP A 111 3.23 -1.22 21.05
C ASP A 111 4.65 -1.76 20.78
N GLY A 112 5.14 -1.60 19.54
CA GLY A 112 6.46 -2.04 19.10
C GLY A 112 6.50 -3.50 18.65
N THR A 113 5.36 -4.21 18.65
CA THR A 113 5.20 -5.56 18.13
C THR A 113 4.15 -5.58 17.03
N VAL A 114 4.38 -6.37 15.98
CA VAL A 114 3.40 -6.53 14.90
C VAL A 114 2.68 -7.85 15.12
N GLU A 115 1.48 -7.78 15.65
CA GLU A 115 0.63 -8.95 15.92
C GLU A 115 -0.26 -9.29 14.72
N ARG A 116 -0.95 -10.44 14.80
CA ARG A 116 -1.91 -10.86 13.77
C ARG A 116 -3.03 -9.84 13.59
N SER A 117 -3.52 -9.23 14.67
CA SER A 117 -4.56 -8.19 14.63
C SER A 117 -4.11 -6.94 13.92
N ASP A 118 -2.81 -6.59 14.00
CA ASP A 118 -2.27 -5.43 13.33
C ASP A 118 -2.22 -5.66 11.82
N LEU A 119 -1.65 -6.80 11.40
CA LEU A 119 -1.66 -7.23 10.00
C LEU A 119 -3.08 -7.32 9.44
N GLU A 120 -4.03 -7.86 10.20
CA GLU A 120 -5.44 -7.93 9.81
C GLU A 120 -6.02 -6.53 9.58
N ALA A 121 -5.76 -5.56 10.48
CA ALA A 121 -6.21 -4.19 10.32
C ALA A 121 -5.58 -3.50 9.10
N VAL A 122 -4.28 -3.73 8.84
CA VAL A 122 -3.56 -3.22 7.67
C VAL A 122 -4.16 -3.78 6.39
N LEU A 123 -4.39 -5.10 6.34
CA LEU A 123 -4.93 -5.78 5.16
C LEU A 123 -6.36 -5.32 4.86
N ASN A 124 -7.20 -5.15 5.88
CA ASN A 124 -8.54 -4.58 5.70
C ASN A 124 -8.46 -3.17 5.10
N ALA A 125 -7.69 -2.27 5.70
CA ALA A 125 -7.55 -0.89 5.20
C ALA A 125 -6.98 -0.83 3.78
N MET A 126 -6.05 -1.72 3.45
CA MET A 126 -5.47 -1.86 2.11
C MET A 126 -6.52 -2.31 1.09
N LEU A 127 -7.21 -3.42 1.37
CA LEU A 127 -8.23 -3.95 0.45
C LEU A 127 -9.39 -2.96 0.28
N ASP A 128 -9.79 -2.28 1.36
CA ASP A 128 -10.78 -1.21 1.28
C ASP A 128 -10.28 -0.08 0.40
N ASN A 129 -9.05 0.43 0.57
CA ASN A 129 -8.53 1.48 -0.31
C ASN A 129 -8.48 1.05 -1.80
N ILE A 130 -8.03 -0.19 -2.08
CA ILE A 130 -7.86 -0.68 -3.45
C ILE A 130 -9.21 -0.97 -4.14
N PHE A 131 -10.18 -1.54 -3.42
CA PHE A 131 -11.41 -2.08 -4.01
C PHE A 131 -12.67 -1.25 -3.71
N SER A 132 -12.66 -0.36 -2.70
CA SER A 132 -13.82 0.48 -2.32
C SER A 132 -14.34 1.37 -3.45
N HIS A 133 -13.49 1.74 -4.41
CA HIS A 133 -13.90 2.63 -5.47
C HIS A 133 -14.62 1.97 -6.65
N LYS A 134 -14.61 0.62 -6.78
CA LYS A 134 -15.22 -0.10 -7.93
C LYS A 134 -15.54 -1.58 -7.67
N CYS A 135 -16.55 -1.92 -6.86
CA CYS A 135 -17.28 -3.18 -7.07
C CYS A 135 -18.56 -3.29 -6.24
N SER A 136 -19.68 -2.89 -6.83
CA SER A 136 -20.98 -3.54 -6.55
C SER A 136 -21.15 -4.69 -7.53
N GLU A 137 -20.29 -5.70 -7.46
CA GLU A 137 -20.57 -7.02 -8.05
C GLU A 137 -20.08 -8.07 -7.05
N GLY A 138 -21.02 -8.48 -6.19
CA GLY A 138 -20.80 -9.51 -5.18
C GLY A 138 -20.51 -10.85 -5.85
N GLY A 139 -19.22 -11.19 -5.93
CA GLY A 139 -18.77 -12.57 -6.10
C GLY A 139 -18.86 -13.33 -4.78
N PRO A 140 -18.88 -14.68 -4.81
CA PRO A 140 -19.13 -15.54 -3.65
C PRO A 140 -17.91 -15.72 -2.72
N GLY A 141 -17.03 -14.73 -2.62
CA GLY A 141 -15.91 -14.74 -1.67
C GLY A 141 -15.85 -13.43 -0.93
N SER A 142 -15.85 -13.50 0.39
CA SER A 142 -15.75 -12.30 1.21
C SER A 142 -14.29 -11.83 1.26
N ASN A 143 -14.06 -10.53 1.48
CA ASN A 143 -12.70 -10.01 1.75
C ASN A 143 -12.02 -10.79 2.90
N SER A 144 -12.80 -11.34 3.83
CA SER A 144 -12.33 -12.20 4.93
C SER A 144 -11.54 -13.41 4.45
N ASP A 145 -11.98 -14.11 3.39
CA ASP A 145 -11.31 -15.32 2.92
C ASP A 145 -9.91 -15.01 2.38
N ILE A 146 -9.75 -13.85 1.73
CA ILE A 146 -8.46 -13.39 1.20
C ILE A 146 -7.55 -12.94 2.33
N ILE A 147 -8.09 -12.21 3.31
CA ILE A 147 -7.34 -11.80 4.50
C ILE A 147 -6.78 -13.03 5.21
N ASP A 148 -7.58 -14.08 5.41
CA ASP A 148 -7.12 -15.31 6.04
C ASP A 148 -5.98 -15.99 5.25
N ILE A 149 -6.07 -16.01 3.92
CA ILE A 149 -5.01 -16.53 3.06
C ILE A 149 -3.72 -15.69 3.23
N LEU A 150 -3.81 -14.36 3.20
CA LEU A 150 -2.64 -13.47 3.32
C LEU A 150 -2.01 -13.54 4.71
N LEU A 151 -2.84 -13.66 5.76
CA LEU A 151 -2.39 -13.88 7.12
C LEU A 151 -1.76 -15.26 7.29
N SER A 152 -2.28 -16.30 6.63
CA SER A 152 -1.67 -17.64 6.69
C SER A 152 -0.30 -17.72 6.04
N ALA A 153 -0.01 -16.82 5.09
CA ALA A 153 1.31 -16.69 4.48
C ALA A 153 2.32 -15.98 5.39
N ALA A 154 1.87 -15.26 6.43
CA ALA A 154 2.76 -14.65 7.41
C ALA A 154 3.28 -15.74 8.36
N ASN A 155 4.59 -15.91 8.41
CA ASN A 155 5.25 -16.79 9.37
C ASN A 155 5.26 -16.11 10.75
N PHE A 156 4.17 -16.21 11.49
CA PHE A 156 4.13 -15.74 12.86
C PHE A 156 5.06 -16.59 13.72
N THR A 157 6.02 -15.94 14.38
CA THR A 157 6.84 -16.60 15.37
C THR A 157 6.05 -16.70 16.67
N ILE A 158 5.90 -17.92 17.19
CA ILE A 158 5.26 -18.16 18.47
C ILE A 158 6.29 -17.80 19.54
N ASP A 159 6.00 -16.79 20.37
CA ASP A 159 6.83 -16.53 21.54
C ASP A 159 6.75 -17.73 22.48
N THR A 160 7.91 -18.31 22.79
CA THR A 160 8.06 -19.44 23.72
C THR A 160 7.53 -19.14 25.12
N GLN A 161 7.39 -17.86 25.50
CA GLN A 161 6.85 -17.44 26.81
C GLN A 161 5.35 -17.11 26.77
N ASN A 162 4.83 -16.69 25.62
CA ASN A 162 3.41 -16.42 25.44
C ASN A 162 2.94 -16.93 24.07
N PRO A 163 2.40 -18.16 24.00
CA PRO A 163 1.92 -18.74 22.75
C PRO A 163 0.78 -17.95 22.08
N ALA A 164 0.13 -17.04 22.81
CA ALA A 164 -0.91 -16.16 22.28
C ALA A 164 -0.35 -14.87 21.65
N ALA A 165 0.89 -14.49 21.96
CA ALA A 165 1.58 -13.33 21.37
C ALA A 165 2.40 -13.79 20.14
N SER A 166 1.69 -14.24 19.10
CA SER A 166 2.33 -14.60 17.84
C SER A 166 2.62 -13.30 17.07
N CYS A 167 3.88 -12.87 17.06
CA CYS A 167 4.31 -11.66 16.39
C CYS A 167 5.14 -11.97 15.14
N ILE A 168 5.18 -11.03 14.20
CA ILE A 168 6.07 -11.10 13.04
C ILE A 168 7.36 -10.33 13.34
N SER A 169 8.50 -10.99 13.21
CA SER A 169 9.79 -10.30 13.30
C SER A 169 10.07 -9.51 12.01
N TYR A 170 10.98 -8.53 12.07
CA TYR A 170 11.41 -7.82 10.86
C TYR A 170 11.96 -8.75 9.76
N GLY A 171 12.64 -9.83 10.15
CA GLY A 171 13.13 -10.84 9.20
C GLY A 171 12.00 -11.65 8.57
N ASP A 172 10.94 -11.95 9.31
CA ASP A 172 9.77 -12.67 8.79
C ASP A 172 8.87 -11.76 7.94
N PHE A 173 8.80 -10.47 8.27
CA PHE A 173 8.19 -9.45 7.43
C PHE A 173 8.84 -9.38 6.04
N ARG A 174 10.18 -9.42 5.95
CA ARG A 174 10.87 -9.45 4.66
C ARG A 174 10.49 -10.68 3.83
N LYS A 175 10.46 -11.87 4.44
CA LYS A 175 10.03 -13.11 3.75
C LYS A 175 8.56 -13.01 3.31
N TRP A 176 7.71 -12.44 4.15
CA TRP A 176 6.30 -12.23 3.81
C TRP A 176 6.13 -11.28 2.63
N CYS A 177 6.90 -10.20 2.57
CA CYS A 177 6.94 -9.28 1.43
C CYS A 177 7.50 -9.90 0.14
N GLU A 178 8.42 -10.87 0.26
CA GLU A 178 8.91 -11.65 -0.89
C GLU A 178 7.82 -12.59 -1.43
N LEU A 179 7.02 -13.18 -0.55
CA LEU A 179 5.88 -14.03 -0.91
C LEU A 179 4.70 -13.23 -1.48
N LEU A 180 4.50 -12.00 -1.01
CA LEU A 180 3.40 -11.11 -1.40
C LEU A 180 3.91 -9.76 -1.94
N PRO A 181 4.45 -9.73 -3.18
CA PRO A 181 4.98 -8.51 -3.77
C PRO A 181 3.95 -7.37 -3.89
N SER A 182 2.66 -7.69 -4.06
CA SER A 182 1.59 -6.68 -4.16
C SER A 182 1.43 -5.89 -2.86
N VAL A 183 1.46 -6.59 -1.73
CA VAL A 183 1.37 -5.98 -0.40
C VAL A 183 2.57 -5.06 -0.18
N ARG A 184 3.77 -5.54 -0.49
CA ARG A 184 5.00 -4.74 -0.41
C ARG A 184 4.93 -3.50 -1.31
N LYS A 185 4.48 -3.64 -2.56
CA LYS A 185 4.36 -2.53 -3.52
C LYS A 185 3.41 -1.46 -2.98
N PHE A 186 2.21 -1.86 -2.54
CA PHE A 186 1.22 -0.95 -1.98
C PHE A 186 1.74 -0.23 -0.73
N LEU A 187 2.26 -0.99 0.25
CA LEU A 187 2.78 -0.40 1.49
C LEU A 187 4.01 0.48 1.27
N GLY A 188 4.74 0.30 0.16
CA GLY A 188 5.89 1.11 -0.25
C GLY A 188 5.55 2.26 -1.23
N SER A 189 4.28 2.41 -1.61
CA SER A 189 3.81 3.48 -2.50
C SER A 189 2.86 4.48 -1.85
N LEU A 190 2.53 4.32 -0.56
CA LEU A 190 1.51 5.14 0.12
C LEU A 190 1.82 6.63 0.14
N LEU A 191 3.08 7.01 0.35
CA LEU A 191 3.47 8.43 0.34
C LEU A 191 3.89 8.93 -1.05
N LYS A 192 4.01 8.03 -2.04
CA LYS A 192 4.41 8.40 -3.40
C LYS A 192 3.20 8.96 -4.16
N PRO A 193 3.38 10.02 -4.97
CA PRO A 193 2.32 10.47 -5.85
C PRO A 193 1.90 9.31 -6.76
N SER A 194 0.60 9.04 -6.83
CA SER A 194 0.03 7.95 -7.64
C SER A 194 0.10 8.30 -9.13
N ASP A 195 1.30 8.25 -9.72
CA ASP A 195 1.51 8.45 -11.15
C ASP A 195 1.26 7.19 -11.98
N SER A 196 0.95 6.07 -11.30
CA SER A 196 0.81 4.75 -11.91
C SER A 196 -0.66 4.37 -12.00
N GLY A 197 -1.10 3.87 -13.16
CA GLY A 197 -2.44 3.30 -13.34
C GLY A 197 -2.75 2.22 -12.29
N SER A 198 -4.02 1.83 -12.16
CA SER A 198 -4.46 0.85 -11.17
C SER A 198 -3.56 -0.39 -11.14
N ASP A 199 -3.06 -0.75 -9.96
CA ASP A 199 -2.30 -1.99 -9.73
C ASP A 199 -3.17 -3.26 -9.88
N VAL A 200 -4.48 -3.08 -10.10
CA VAL A 200 -5.44 -4.15 -10.32
C VAL A 200 -5.71 -4.27 -11.83
N PRO A 201 -5.38 -5.42 -12.44
CA PRO A 201 -5.69 -5.66 -13.84
C PRO A 201 -7.17 -5.57 -14.15
N ARG A 202 -7.51 -4.95 -15.28
CA ARG A 202 -8.88 -5.00 -15.80
C ARG A 202 -9.16 -6.40 -16.35
N LEU A 203 -9.95 -7.17 -15.61
CA LEU A 203 -10.41 -8.48 -16.05
C LEU A 203 -11.50 -8.32 -17.10
N VAL A 204 -11.31 -8.91 -18.28
CA VAL A 204 -12.25 -8.85 -19.40
C VAL A 204 -12.63 -10.26 -19.82
N HIS A 205 -13.93 -10.52 -19.92
CA HIS A 205 -14.47 -11.78 -20.43
C HIS A 205 -15.50 -11.51 -21.52
N GLN A 206 -15.87 -12.55 -22.27
CA GLN A 206 -16.94 -12.47 -23.26
C GLN A 206 -18.30 -12.36 -22.55
N ASP A 207 -19.27 -11.69 -23.19
CA ASP A 207 -20.62 -11.42 -22.62
C ASP A 207 -21.43 -12.68 -22.32
N ASN A 208 -21.08 -13.80 -22.95
CA ASN A 208 -21.74 -15.10 -22.75
C ASN A 208 -21.22 -15.86 -21.52
N ILE A 209 -20.18 -15.36 -20.83
CA ILE A 209 -19.60 -16.00 -19.65
C ILE A 209 -20.18 -15.34 -18.41
N ARG A 210 -20.84 -16.15 -17.57
CA ARG A 210 -21.33 -15.66 -16.28
C ARG A 210 -20.17 -15.45 -15.31
N SER A 211 -20.18 -14.35 -14.58
CA SER A 211 -19.11 -13.97 -13.63
C SER A 211 -18.88 -15.01 -12.52
N ASP A 212 -19.92 -15.77 -12.14
CA ASP A 212 -19.83 -16.83 -11.13
C ASP A 212 -19.06 -18.08 -11.60
N MET A 213 -18.84 -18.22 -12.90
CA MET A 213 -18.02 -19.29 -13.47
C MET A 213 -16.52 -18.94 -13.51
N ILE A 214 -16.18 -17.67 -13.27
CA ILE A 214 -14.80 -17.18 -13.35
C ILE A 214 -14.15 -17.27 -11.97
N LEU A 215 -13.17 -18.17 -11.84
CA LEU A 215 -12.42 -18.34 -10.60
C LEU A 215 -11.46 -17.18 -10.29
N LEU A 216 -10.91 -16.55 -11.34
CA LEU A 216 -9.95 -15.46 -11.18
C LEU A 216 -10.70 -14.17 -10.80
N ARG A 217 -10.66 -13.83 -9.51
CA ARG A 217 -11.20 -12.59 -8.97
C ARG A 217 -10.18 -11.45 -9.04
N LYS A 218 -10.65 -10.22 -8.85
CA LYS A 218 -9.81 -9.01 -8.89
C LYS A 218 -8.72 -9.04 -7.82
N GLU A 219 -9.00 -9.59 -6.65
CA GLU A 219 -8.05 -9.66 -5.53
C GLU A 219 -6.92 -10.65 -5.84
N TYR A 220 -7.25 -11.79 -6.44
CA TYR A 220 -6.25 -12.76 -6.92
C TYR A 220 -5.42 -12.18 -8.08
N ALA A 221 -6.05 -11.45 -9.00
CA ALA A 221 -5.34 -10.76 -10.08
C ALA A 221 -4.37 -9.71 -9.55
N TRP A 222 -4.77 -8.95 -8.52
CA TRP A 222 -3.89 -8.00 -7.84
C TRP A 222 -2.71 -8.69 -7.15
N LEU A 223 -2.94 -9.83 -6.47
CA LEU A 223 -1.86 -10.61 -5.83
C LEU A 223 -0.85 -11.14 -6.85
N ILE A 224 -1.32 -11.70 -7.96
CA ILE A 224 -0.45 -12.17 -9.05
C ILE A 224 0.26 -10.98 -9.71
N GLY A 225 -0.47 -9.89 -9.93
CA GLY A 225 0.02 -8.68 -10.57
C GLY A 225 1.18 -8.02 -9.83
N GLY A 226 1.29 -8.20 -8.52
CA GLY A 226 2.44 -7.71 -7.75
C GLY A 226 3.77 -8.23 -8.25
N ALA A 227 3.82 -9.43 -8.80
CA ALA A 227 5.05 -10.02 -9.36
C ALA A 227 5.35 -9.57 -10.79
N LEU A 228 4.43 -8.86 -11.44
CA LEU A 228 4.53 -8.50 -12.86
C LEU A 228 4.93 -7.02 -13.06
N PRO A 229 5.48 -6.68 -14.24
CA PRO A 229 5.69 -5.30 -14.68
C PRO A 229 4.37 -4.55 -14.92
N GLN A 230 4.38 -3.22 -14.81
CA GLN A 230 3.17 -2.40 -14.95
C GLN A 230 2.51 -2.52 -16.34
N GLU A 231 3.31 -2.77 -17.38
CA GLU A 231 2.83 -2.94 -18.74
C GLU A 231 1.90 -4.16 -18.88
N GLU A 232 2.14 -5.19 -18.07
CA GLU A 232 1.37 -6.44 -18.05
C GLU A 232 0.10 -6.35 -17.19
N LEU A 233 -0.07 -5.28 -16.41
CA LEU A 233 -1.23 -5.08 -15.51
C LEU A 233 -2.41 -4.37 -16.18
N ARG A 234 -2.36 -4.06 -17.48
CA ARG A 234 -3.40 -3.26 -18.12
C ARG A 234 -4.73 -3.98 -18.25
N GLU A 235 -4.73 -5.12 -18.94
CA GLU A 235 -5.94 -5.87 -19.25
C GLU A 235 -5.64 -7.35 -19.31
N TRP A 236 -6.40 -8.15 -18.57
CA TRP A 236 -6.33 -9.60 -18.60
C TRP A 236 -7.61 -10.14 -19.19
N LYS A 237 -7.50 -10.69 -20.40
CA LYS A 237 -8.63 -11.22 -21.14
C LYS A 237 -8.73 -12.73 -20.96
N LEU A 238 -9.92 -13.21 -20.57
CA LEU A 238 -10.22 -14.63 -20.55
C LEU A 238 -10.34 -15.15 -21.98
N LEU A 239 -9.31 -15.89 -22.43
CA LEU A 239 -9.25 -16.44 -23.79
C LEU A 239 -9.96 -17.81 -23.89
N TYR A 240 -9.95 -18.58 -22.81
CA TYR A 240 -10.47 -19.94 -22.80
C TYR A 240 -11.28 -20.23 -21.54
N HIS A 241 -12.47 -20.82 -21.73
CA HIS A 241 -13.26 -21.43 -20.67
C HIS A 241 -13.86 -22.75 -21.19
N SER A 242 -13.62 -23.86 -20.49
CA SER A 242 -14.02 -25.20 -20.96
C SER A 242 -15.52 -25.35 -21.18
N ALA A 243 -16.35 -24.77 -20.30
CA ALA A 243 -17.80 -24.81 -20.43
C ALA A 243 -18.37 -23.99 -21.61
N VAL A 244 -17.60 -23.01 -22.11
CA VAL A 244 -18.03 -22.15 -23.22
C VAL A 244 -17.58 -22.75 -24.55
N HIS A 245 -16.34 -23.23 -24.59
CA HIS A 245 -15.75 -23.78 -25.81
C HIS A 245 -16.10 -25.25 -26.03
N GLY A 246 -16.58 -25.97 -25.01
CA GLY A 246 -16.96 -27.39 -25.11
C GLY A 246 -15.80 -28.34 -25.44
N LEU A 247 -14.57 -27.84 -25.42
CA LEU A 247 -13.35 -28.56 -25.78
C LEU A 247 -12.36 -28.52 -24.62
N SER A 248 -11.49 -29.52 -24.54
CA SER A 248 -10.33 -29.46 -23.65
C SER A 248 -9.40 -28.32 -24.05
N PHE A 249 -8.61 -27.79 -23.10
CA PHE A 249 -7.65 -26.72 -23.36
C PHE A 249 -6.65 -27.10 -24.46
N ASN A 250 -6.15 -28.34 -24.43
CA ASN A 250 -5.21 -28.85 -25.42
C ASN A 250 -5.83 -28.91 -26.83
N THR A 251 -7.11 -29.32 -26.93
CA THR A 251 -7.84 -29.34 -28.21
C THR A 251 -8.09 -27.93 -28.75
N PHE A 252 -8.47 -27.00 -27.86
CA PHE A 252 -8.66 -25.60 -28.23
C PHE A 252 -7.36 -24.97 -28.77
N LEU A 253 -6.24 -25.18 -28.10
CA LEU A 253 -4.93 -24.69 -28.57
C LEU A 253 -4.51 -25.33 -29.90
N GLY A 254 -4.74 -26.63 -30.08
CA GLY A 254 -4.47 -27.32 -31.34
C GLY A 254 -5.19 -26.66 -32.53
N ASN A 255 -6.49 -26.38 -32.37
CA ASN A 255 -7.28 -25.72 -33.41
C ASN A 255 -6.81 -24.28 -33.70
N MET A 256 -6.39 -23.54 -32.67
CA MET A 256 -5.85 -22.18 -32.85
C MET A 256 -4.51 -22.17 -33.61
N ALA A 257 -3.66 -23.17 -33.38
CA ALA A 257 -2.38 -23.31 -34.09
C ALA A 257 -2.57 -23.70 -35.56
N GLU A 258 -3.64 -24.41 -35.90
CA GLU A 258 -4.00 -24.74 -37.29
C GLU A 258 -4.59 -23.54 -38.05
N LEU A 259 -5.31 -22.64 -37.37
CA LEU A 259 -5.89 -21.42 -37.95
C LEU A 259 -4.85 -20.33 -38.30
N GLN A 260 -3.58 -20.49 -37.90
CA GLN A 260 -2.48 -19.58 -38.23
C GLN A 260 -1.61 -20.06 -39.41
N LYS A 261 -1.98 -21.17 -40.07
CA LYS A 261 -1.37 -21.65 -41.31
C LYS A 261 -2.23 -21.31 -42.51
#